data_AF-A0A969GFW1-F1
#
_entry.id   AF-A0A969GFW1-F1
#
_cell.length_a   1.000
_cell.length_b   1.000
_cell.length_c   1.000
_cell.angle_alpha   90.00
_cell.angle_beta   90.00
_cell.angle_gamma   90.00
#
_symmetry.space_group_name_H-M   'P 1'
#
loop_
_entity.id
_entity.type
_entity.pdbx_description
1 polymer ?
#
loop_
_entity_poly.entity_id
_entity_poly.type
_entity_poly.pdbx_seq_one_letter_code
_entity_poly.pdbx_strand_id
1 'polypeptide(L)'
;MPIQGSDQTGVCQNSLVQLGTTALLNHTYSWTPTSGLNDPIGTPNANSAQPYLIAPNAPSGITYSLLVTEMTTGCQATDDVTISTNTDAPPTPTNKTYSYCGGASFTIGNNVIGSGLTFSWSVGAG
;
A
#
# COMPACT_ATOMS: atom_id res chain seq x y z
N MET A 1 0.23 22.54 11.97
CA MET A 1 0.99 21.80 10.93
C MET A 1 0.14 20.58 10.61
N PRO A 2 -0.40 20.40 9.39
CA PRO A 2 -1.20 19.22 9.09
C PRO A 2 -0.26 18.02 9.04
N ILE A 3 -0.57 17.01 9.85
CA ILE A 3 -0.01 15.67 9.76
C ILE A 3 -0.56 15.04 8.49
N GLN A 4 0.04 15.29 7.32
CA GLN A 4 -0.38 14.64 6.08
C GLN A 4 0.12 13.20 6.05
N GLY A 5 -0.77 12.24 6.31
CA GLY A 5 -0.54 10.84 6.04
C GLY A 5 -0.39 10.64 4.54
N SER A 6 0.61 9.87 4.12
CA SER A 6 0.85 9.63 2.70
C SER A 6 -0.08 8.53 2.19
N ASP A 7 -0.80 8.81 1.10
CA ASP A 7 -1.59 7.81 0.38
C ASP A 7 -0.73 6.59 0.01
N GLN A 8 -1.27 5.38 0.23
CA GLN A 8 -0.61 4.13 -0.13
C GLN A 8 -1.32 3.53 -1.33
N THR A 9 -0.58 3.39 -2.43
CA THR A 9 -1.09 2.78 -3.67
C THR A 9 -0.30 1.54 -4.04
N GLY A 10 -0.97 0.56 -4.62
CA GLY A 10 -0.32 -0.69 -5.03
C GLY A 10 0.01 -1.65 -3.89
N VAL A 11 -0.67 -1.52 -2.75
CA VAL A 11 -0.46 -2.38 -1.59
C VAL A 11 -0.93 -3.80 -1.92
N CYS A 12 -0.18 -4.82 -1.53
CA CYS A 12 -0.63 -6.20 -1.69
C CYS A 12 -1.79 -6.49 -0.73
N GLN A 13 -2.85 -7.14 -1.22
CA GLN A 13 -3.94 -7.60 -0.36
C GLN A 13 -3.41 -8.45 0.81
N ASN A 14 -3.99 -8.28 1.99
CA ASN A 14 -3.61 -8.96 3.24
C ASN A 14 -2.20 -8.63 3.78
N SER A 15 -1.51 -7.65 3.20
CA SER A 15 -0.28 -7.12 3.82
C SER A 15 -0.60 -6.22 5.01
N LEU A 16 0.36 -6.10 5.93
CA LEU A 16 0.27 -5.17 7.05
C LEU A 16 0.81 -3.81 6.62
N VAL A 17 -0.01 -2.78 6.79
CA VAL A 17 0.34 -1.38 6.54
C VAL A 17 0.19 -0.61 7.84
N GLN A 18 1.18 0.21 8.20
CA GLN A 18 1.07 1.13 9.33
C GLN A 18 0.57 2.48 8.83
N LEU A 19 -0.51 2.99 9.42
CA LEU A 19 -1.07 4.31 9.09
C LEU A 19 -0.58 5.36 10.08
N GLY A 20 -0.71 6.63 9.71
CA GLY A 20 -0.46 7.76 10.61
C GLY A 20 1.00 8.03 10.96
N THR A 21 1.21 8.84 12.00
CA THR A 21 2.54 9.29 12.45
C THR A 21 2.66 9.16 13.96
N THR A 22 3.89 9.26 14.48
CA THR A 22 4.18 9.09 15.91
C THR A 22 3.25 9.93 16.77
N ALA A 23 2.70 9.32 17.82
CA ALA A 23 1.79 9.99 18.74
C ALA A 23 2.43 11.23 19.36
N LEU A 24 1.75 12.36 19.25
CA LEU A 24 1.99 13.58 20.00
C LEU A 24 1.38 13.47 21.41
N LEU A 25 2.10 14.00 22.40
CA LEU A 25 1.63 14.08 23.78
C LEU A 25 0.40 14.99 23.86
N ASN A 26 -0.55 14.67 24.76
CA ASN A 26 -1.79 15.42 24.97
C ASN A 26 -2.74 15.49 23.76
N HIS A 27 -2.59 14.63 22.76
CA HIS A 27 -3.52 14.53 21.65
C HIS A 27 -4.32 13.22 21.71
N THR A 28 -5.57 13.26 21.28
CA THR A 28 -6.41 12.08 21.04
C THR A 28 -6.59 11.87 19.54
N TYR A 29 -6.76 10.62 19.13
CA TYR A 29 -6.85 10.20 17.73
C TYR A 29 -8.14 9.42 17.51
N SER A 30 -8.75 9.58 16.35
CA SER A 30 -9.92 8.82 15.94
C SER A 30 -9.92 8.63 14.43
N TRP A 31 -9.85 7.37 14.00
CA TRP A 31 -9.87 6.99 12.59
C TRP A 31 -11.26 6.57 12.13
N THR A 32 -11.62 6.93 10.90
CA THR A 32 -12.86 6.48 10.23
C THR A 32 -12.55 6.11 8.78
N PRO A 33 -12.94 4.93 8.28
CA PRO A 33 -13.64 3.86 8.99
C PRO A 33 -12.75 3.15 10.03
N THR A 34 -13.36 2.51 11.03
CA THR A 34 -12.62 1.75 12.07
C THR A 34 -12.27 0.32 11.65
N SER A 35 -12.85 -0.13 10.53
CA SER A 35 -12.72 -1.51 10.05
C SER A 35 -11.28 -1.83 9.65
N GLY A 36 -10.77 -2.96 10.15
CA GLY A 36 -9.45 -3.48 9.81
C GLY A 36 -8.28 -2.77 10.51
N LEU A 37 -8.53 -1.74 11.34
CA LEU A 37 -7.50 -1.06 12.12
C LEU A 37 -7.23 -1.79 13.43
N ASN A 38 -5.95 -2.04 13.71
CA ASN A 38 -5.49 -2.79 14.87
C ASN A 38 -4.32 -2.08 15.54
N ASP A 39 -4.35 -1.95 16.85
CA ASP A 39 -3.17 -1.52 17.61
C ASP A 39 -3.22 -2.02 19.06
N PRO A 40 -2.32 -2.96 19.46
CA PRO A 40 -1.35 -3.69 18.62
C PRO A 40 -2.00 -4.61 17.55
N ILE A 41 -1.18 -5.25 16.71
CA ILE A 41 -1.66 -6.16 15.64
C ILE A 41 -2.55 -7.26 16.24
N GLY A 42 -3.76 -7.43 15.68
CA GLY A 42 -4.74 -8.42 16.13
C GLY A 42 -5.71 -7.92 17.20
N THR A 43 -5.51 -6.71 17.74
CA THR A 43 -6.48 -6.07 18.64
C THR A 43 -7.11 -4.85 17.96
N PRO A 44 -8.42 -4.88 17.64
CA PRO A 44 -9.09 -3.78 16.98
C PRO A 44 -8.96 -2.48 17.77
N ASN A 45 -8.40 -1.45 17.14
CA ASN A 45 -8.21 -0.15 17.77
C ASN A 45 -8.10 0.93 16.68
N ALA A 46 -9.06 1.86 16.69
CA ALA A 46 -9.12 2.99 15.77
C ALA A 46 -8.81 4.33 16.45
N ASN A 47 -8.33 4.30 17.70
CA ASN A 47 -8.02 5.50 18.49
C ASN A 47 -6.52 5.68 18.73
N SER A 48 -5.69 4.96 17.96
CA SER A 48 -4.24 5.10 17.98
C SER A 48 -3.75 6.14 16.97
N ALA A 49 -2.61 6.74 17.24
CA ALA A 49 -1.91 7.60 16.28
C ALA A 49 -1.34 6.79 15.10
N GLN A 50 -0.94 5.53 15.34
CA GLN A 50 -0.31 4.66 14.34
C GLN A 50 -0.88 3.25 14.29
N PRO A 51 -2.17 3.07 13.91
CA PRO A 51 -2.76 1.75 13.81
C PRO A 51 -2.17 0.95 12.63
N TYR A 52 -2.20 -0.37 12.77
CA TYR A 52 -1.93 -1.33 11.71
C TYR A 52 -3.22 -1.69 10.98
N LEU A 53 -3.24 -1.47 9.67
CA LEU A 53 -4.27 -1.93 8.76
C LEU A 53 -3.82 -3.22 8.09
N ILE A 54 -4.66 -4.26 8.15
CA ILE A 54 -4.54 -5.39 7.24
C ILE A 54 -5.19 -4.97 5.93
N ALA A 55 -4.39 -4.82 4.87
CA ALA A 55 -4.80 -4.25 3.60
C ALA A 55 -6.03 -5.00 3.03
N PRO A 56 -7.21 -4.36 2.97
CA PRO A 56 -8.44 -5.00 2.49
C PRO A 56 -8.41 -5.17 0.97
N ASN A 57 -9.31 -5.98 0.40
CA ASN A 57 -9.49 -6.01 -1.04
C ASN A 57 -10.17 -4.70 -1.51
N ALA A 58 -9.37 -3.72 -1.90
CA ALA A 58 -9.78 -2.38 -2.28
C ALA A 58 -9.05 -1.86 -3.52
N PRO A 59 -9.26 -2.44 -4.72
CA PRO A 59 -8.66 -1.96 -5.96
C PRO A 59 -9.10 -0.55 -6.34
N SER A 60 -10.30 -0.14 -5.93
CA SER A 60 -10.80 1.23 -6.12
C SER A 60 -10.30 2.24 -5.07
N GLY A 61 -9.55 1.78 -4.07
CA GLY A 61 -9.14 2.60 -2.92
C GLY A 61 -10.18 2.67 -1.81
N ILE A 62 -9.70 2.78 -0.56
CA ILE A 62 -10.48 3.13 0.63
C ILE A 62 -9.77 4.30 1.32
N THR A 63 -10.52 5.34 1.65
CA THR A 63 -10.00 6.50 2.39
C THR A 63 -10.29 6.35 3.88
N TYR A 64 -9.24 6.51 4.68
CA TYR A 64 -9.27 6.57 6.14
C TYR A 64 -9.00 8.00 6.60
N SER A 65 -9.98 8.61 7.26
CA SER A 65 -9.89 9.94 7.83
C SER A 65 -9.47 9.86 9.30
N LEU A 66 -8.40 10.54 9.67
CA LEU A 66 -7.93 10.72 11.03
C LEU A 66 -8.39 12.07 11.56
N LEU A 67 -9.03 12.07 12.72
CA LEU A 67 -9.29 13.26 13.53
C LEU A 67 -8.35 13.26 14.74
N VAL A 68 -7.60 14.35 14.89
CA VAL A 68 -6.72 14.58 16.04
C VAL A 68 -7.24 15.76 16.84
N THR A 69 -7.37 15.58 18.15
CA THR A 69 -7.80 16.65 19.07
C THR A 69 -6.70 16.90 20.10
N GLU A 70 -6.22 18.14 20.18
CA GLU A 70 -5.34 18.58 21.25
C GLU A 70 -6.17 18.79 22.53
N MET A 71 -5.85 18.06 23.60
CA MET A 71 -6.63 18.07 24.84
C MET A 71 -6.49 19.36 25.63
N THR A 72 -5.40 20.12 25.43
CA THR A 72 -5.16 21.35 26.17
C THR A 72 -5.89 22.56 25.59
N THR A 73 -6.00 22.65 24.27
CA THR A 73 -6.62 23.78 23.55
C THR A 73 -7.98 23.44 22.95
N GLY A 74 -8.29 22.16 22.79
CA GLY A 74 -9.45 21.67 22.06
C GLY A 74 -9.33 21.82 20.53
N CYS A 75 -8.17 22.25 20.02
CA CYS A 75 -7.96 22.37 18.58
C CYS A 75 -8.02 21.00 17.90
N GLN A 76 -8.68 20.95 16.74
CA GLN A 76 -8.82 19.74 15.95
C GLN A 76 -8.06 19.86 14.63
N ALA A 77 -7.45 18.77 14.21
CA ALA A 77 -6.83 18.62 12.90
C ALA A 77 -7.34 17.33 12.25
N THR A 78 -7.58 17.38 10.95
CA THR A 78 -8.00 16.21 10.17
C THR A 78 -6.95 15.86 9.13
N ASP A 79 -6.86 14.59 8.82
CA ASP A 79 -6.00 14.05 7.77
C ASP A 79 -6.71 12.89 7.06
N ASP A 80 -6.42 12.68 5.79
CA ASP A 80 -7.03 11.64 4.97
C ASP A 80 -5.95 10.78 4.32
N VAL A 81 -6.06 9.46 4.48
CA VAL A 81 -5.13 8.49 3.92
C VAL A 81 -5.89 7.53 3.02
N THR A 82 -5.58 7.55 1.73
CA THR A 82 -6.17 6.64 0.75
C THR A 82 -5.30 5.40 0.57
N ILE A 83 -5.90 4.23 0.76
CA ILE A 83 -5.26 2.91 0.60
C ILE A 83 -5.89 2.21 -0.59
N SER A 84 -5.12 1.96 -1.65
CA SER A 84 -5.55 1.13 -2.78
C SER A 84 -4.69 -0.12 -2.87
N THR A 85 -5.36 -1.27 -2.97
CA THR A 85 -4.66 -2.55 -3.09
C THR A 85 -4.59 -3.00 -4.53
N ASN A 86 -3.42 -3.45 -4.96
CA ASN A 86 -3.32 -4.12 -6.24
C ASN A 86 -3.67 -5.60 -6.08
N THR A 87 -4.70 -6.04 -6.80
CA THR A 87 -5.13 -7.44 -6.91
C THR A 87 -4.67 -8.08 -8.22
N ASP A 88 -3.99 -7.33 -9.08
CA ASP A 88 -3.41 -7.86 -10.30
C ASP A 88 -2.36 -8.89 -9.90
N ALA A 89 -2.66 -10.16 -10.18
CA ALA A 89 -1.64 -11.17 -10.23
C ALA A 89 -0.52 -10.64 -11.15
N PRO A 90 0.76 -10.84 -10.80
CA PRO A 90 1.83 -10.52 -11.73
C PRO A 90 1.48 -11.20 -13.06
N PRO A 91 1.48 -10.47 -14.19
CA PRO A 91 1.06 -11.05 -15.45
C PRO A 91 1.88 -12.30 -15.66
N THR A 92 1.18 -13.41 -15.91
CA THR A 92 1.83 -14.67 -16.20
C THR A 92 2.80 -14.41 -17.34
N PRO A 93 4.12 -14.65 -17.16
CA PRO A 93 5.04 -14.51 -18.26
C PRO A 93 4.59 -15.53 -19.30
N THR A 94 4.03 -15.06 -20.41
CA THR A 94 3.75 -15.92 -21.56
C THR A 94 5.10 -16.52 -21.96
N ASN A 95 5.29 -17.81 -21.73
CA ASN A 95 6.46 -18.55 -22.19
C ASN A 95 6.51 -18.40 -23.71
N LYS A 96 7.32 -17.45 -24.20
CA LYS A 96 7.47 -17.17 -25.62
C LYS A 96 8.89 -17.55 -26.02
N THR A 97 9.00 -18.56 -26.86
CA THR A 97 10.28 -18.98 -27.44
C THR A 97 10.57 -18.07 -28.63
N TYR A 98 11.72 -17.38 -28.61
CA TYR A 98 12.18 -16.55 -29.71
C TYR A 98 13.39 -17.23 -30.37
N SER A 99 13.23 -17.67 -31.61
CA SER A 99 14.35 -18.16 -32.43
C SER A 99 14.79 -17.04 -33.38
N TYR A 100 16.09 -16.72 -33.40
CA TYR A 100 16.65 -15.70 -34.28
C TYR A 100 17.98 -16.17 -34.90
N CYS A 101 18.30 -15.65 -36.08
CA CYS A 101 19.58 -15.85 -36.75
C CYS A 101 20.54 -14.70 -36.38
N GLY A 102 21.83 -15.02 -36.19
CA GLY A 102 22.82 -14.11 -35.63
C GLY A 102 22.92 -12.75 -36.34
N GLY A 103 22.74 -11.66 -35.58
CA GLY A 103 22.99 -10.29 -36.04
C GLY A 103 21.87 -9.26 -35.78
N ALA A 104 20.68 -9.67 -35.32
CA ALA A 104 19.57 -8.76 -35.03
C ALA A 104 19.35 -8.55 -33.53
N SER A 105 19.19 -7.30 -33.09
CA SER A 105 18.76 -6.94 -31.73
C SER A 105 17.23 -6.84 -31.65
N PHE A 106 16.62 -7.42 -30.61
CA PHE A 106 15.18 -7.28 -30.33
C PHE A 106 14.94 -7.18 -28.82
N THR A 107 13.87 -6.47 -28.44
CA THR A 107 13.47 -6.22 -27.05
C THR A 107 12.63 -7.36 -26.49
N ILE A 108 13.19 -8.18 -25.61
CA ILE A 108 12.44 -9.22 -24.87
C ILE A 108 11.74 -8.59 -23.67
N GLY A 109 10.42 -8.81 -23.57
CA GLY A 109 9.56 -8.36 -22.46
C GLY A 109 8.37 -7.56 -22.97
N ASN A 110 7.16 -7.90 -22.52
CA ASN A 110 6.07 -6.92 -22.54
C ASN A 110 6.48 -5.78 -21.60
N ASN A 111 6.13 -4.54 -21.95
CA ASN A 111 6.26 -3.40 -21.04
C ASN A 111 5.26 -3.58 -19.88
N VAL A 112 5.57 -4.48 -18.96
CA VAL A 112 4.75 -4.70 -17.77
C VAL A 112 5.12 -3.61 -16.79
N ILE A 113 4.23 -2.62 -16.68
CA ILE A 113 4.34 -1.57 -15.67
C ILE A 113 3.75 -2.14 -14.38
N GLY A 114 4.63 -2.57 -13.47
CA GLY A 114 4.29 -3.00 -12.12
C GLY A 114 5.53 -2.92 -11.23
N SER A 115 5.41 -2.33 -10.04
CA SER A 115 6.48 -2.27 -9.05
C SER A 115 6.72 -3.67 -8.46
N GLY A 116 7.99 -4.06 -8.27
CA GLY A 116 8.36 -5.31 -7.59
C GLY A 116 8.42 -6.57 -8.46
N LEU A 117 8.38 -6.46 -9.78
CA LEU A 117 8.48 -7.61 -10.68
C LEU A 117 9.93 -8.10 -10.80
N THR A 118 10.16 -9.39 -10.52
CA THR A 118 11.43 -10.07 -10.76
C THR A 118 11.29 -10.97 -11.98
N PHE A 119 12.02 -10.67 -13.05
CA PHE A 119 12.06 -11.50 -14.26
C PHE A 119 13.23 -12.46 -14.19
N SER A 120 12.99 -13.74 -14.47
CA SER A 120 14.05 -14.75 -14.63
C SER A 120 14.15 -15.14 -16.11
N TRP A 121 15.34 -15.00 -16.66
CA TRP A 121 15.65 -15.38 -18.04
C TRP A 121 16.50 -16.64 -18.02
N SER A 122 16.17 -17.63 -18.85
CA SER A 122 17.04 -18.77 -19.12
C SER A 122 17.36 -18.81 -20.61
N VAL A 123 18.63 -18.99 -20.94
CA VAL A 123 19.09 -19.19 -22.32
C VAL A 123 19.33 -20.67 -22.52
N GLY A 124 18.60 -21.29 -23.46
CA GLY A 124 18.91 -22.62 -23.96
C GLY A 124 19.87 -22.48 -25.13
N ALA A 125 21.14 -22.83 -24.95
CA ALA A 125 22.04 -23.04 -26.07
C ALA A 125 21.67 -24.37 -26.73
N GLY A 126 21.19 -24.33 -27.97
CA GLY A 126 21.03 -25.49 -28.85
C GLY A 126 22.24 -25.60 -29.78
#